data_AF-A0A438MAQ9-F1
#
_entry.id   AF-A0A438MAQ9-F1
#
_cell.length_a   1.000
_cell.length_b   1.000
_cell.length_c   1.000
_cell.angle_alpha   90.00
_cell.angle_beta   90.00
_cell.angle_gamma   90.00
#
_symmetry.space_group_name_H-M   'P 1'
#
loop_
_entity.id
_entity.type
_entity.pdbx_description
1 polymer ?
#
loop_
_entity_poly.entity_id
_entity_poly.type
_entity_poly.pdbx_seq_one_letter_code
_entity_poly.pdbx_strand_id
1 'polypeptide(L)'
;MMMATQEEIDAARRQIERLRDQHANDVIALVRLVDGGALKGQAGDRLIADLRAWDKGFKDFLERALSVLDSLKPADPSKGAATR
;
A
#
# COMPACT_ATOMS: atom_id res chain seq x y z
N MET A 1 17.24 14.44 10.95
CA MET A 1 16.65 14.57 9.61
C MET A 1 17.04 13.31 8.85
N MET A 2 16.08 12.41 8.59
CA MET A 2 16.34 11.29 7.68
C MET A 2 16.40 11.87 6.27
N MET A 3 17.58 11.86 5.68
CA MET A 3 17.84 12.34 4.33
C MET A 3 17.82 11.13 3.40
N ALA A 4 16.68 10.88 2.75
CA ALA A 4 16.56 9.91 1.68
C ALA A 4 16.89 10.58 0.35
N THR A 5 17.57 9.87 -0.53
CA THR A 5 17.75 10.28 -1.93
C THR A 5 16.42 10.20 -2.68
N GLN A 6 16.29 10.95 -3.77
CA GLN A 6 15.08 10.89 -4.61
C GLN A 6 14.82 9.47 -5.12
N GLU A 7 15.87 8.74 -5.49
CA GLU A 7 15.78 7.36 -5.97
C GLU A 7 15.20 6.41 -4.92
N GLU A 8 15.61 6.55 -3.65
CA GLU A 8 15.07 5.76 -2.54
C GLU A 8 13.60 6.08 -2.26
N ILE A 9 13.21 7.36 -2.35
CA ILE A 9 11.81 7.79 -2.21
C ILE A 9 10.96 7.19 -3.33
N ASP A 10 11.43 7.24 -4.57
CA ASP A 10 10.72 6.69 -5.71
C ASP A 10 10.65 5.15 -5.66
N ALA A 11 11.71 4.50 -5.19
CA ALA A 11 11.72 3.05 -4.97
C ALA A 11 10.70 2.63 -3.92
N ALA A 12 10.63 3.36 -2.80
CA ALA A 12 9.64 3.12 -1.74
C ALA A 12 8.20 3.33 -2.25
N ARG A 13 7.96 4.39 -3.04
CA ARG A 13 6.65 4.64 -3.66
C ARG A 13 6.21 3.47 -4.53
N ARG A 14 7.07 3.04 -5.47
CA ARG A 14 6.79 1.91 -6.36
C ARG A 14 6.52 0.62 -5.58
N GLN A 15 7.22 0.39 -4.48
CA GLN A 15 6.99 -0.78 -3.63
C GLN A 15 5.61 -0.73 -2.95
N ILE A 16 5.21 0.44 -2.44
CA ILE A 16 3.89 0.64 -1.81
C ILE A 16 2.76 0.45 -2.84
N GLU A 17 2.92 1.00 -4.03
CA GLU A 17 1.94 0.85 -5.12
C GLU A 17 1.77 -0.62 -5.52
N ARG A 18 2.89 -1.35 -5.71
CA ARG A 18 2.85 -2.80 -5.97
C ARG A 18 2.13 -3.57 -4.88
N LEU A 19 2.38 -3.24 -3.61
CA LEU A 19 1.75 -3.89 -2.48
C LEU A 19 0.23 -3.64 -2.46
N ARG A 20 -0.20 -2.41 -2.79
CA ARG A 20 -1.62 -2.06 -2.92
C ARG A 20 -2.31 -2.92 -3.99
N ASP A 21 -1.70 -3.02 -5.15
CA ASP A 21 -2.29 -3.71 -6.30
C ASP A 21 -2.35 -5.23 -6.07
N GLN A 22 -1.29 -5.81 -5.49
CA GLN A 22 -1.29 -7.22 -5.10
C GLN A 22 -2.39 -7.52 -4.08
N HIS A 23 -2.49 -6.70 -3.02
CA HIS A 23 -3.52 -6.85 -1.99
C HIS A 23 -4.94 -6.78 -2.57
N ALA A 24 -5.21 -5.81 -3.44
CA ALA A 24 -6.52 -5.66 -4.08
C ALA A 24 -6.89 -6.91 -4.88
N ASN A 25 -5.95 -7.48 -5.64
CA ASN A 25 -6.18 -8.71 -6.40
C ASN A 25 -6.50 -9.90 -5.49
N ASP A 26 -5.76 -10.06 -4.39
CA ASP A 26 -5.95 -11.16 -3.44
C ASP A 26 -7.31 -11.06 -2.72
N VAL A 27 -7.71 -9.87 -2.27
CA VAL A 27 -9.01 -9.67 -1.63
C VAL A 27 -10.16 -9.90 -2.61
N ILE A 28 -10.05 -9.42 -3.86
CA ILE A 28 -11.06 -9.69 -4.90
C ILE A 28 -11.19 -11.19 -5.16
N ALA A 29 -10.08 -11.93 -5.20
CA ALA A 29 -10.11 -13.38 -5.37
C ALA A 29 -10.84 -14.07 -4.20
N LEU A 30 -10.57 -13.66 -2.96
CA LEU A 30 -11.23 -14.20 -1.78
C LEU A 30 -12.74 -13.90 -1.77
N VAL A 31 -13.15 -12.67 -2.08
CA VAL A 31 -14.57 -12.30 -2.17
C VAL A 31 -15.28 -13.16 -3.22
N ARG A 32 -14.68 -13.34 -4.40
CA ARG A 32 -15.23 -14.21 -5.46
C ARG A 32 -15.36 -15.67 -5.03
N LEU A 33 -14.43 -16.19 -4.23
CA LEU A 33 -14.51 -17.56 -3.70
C LEU A 33 -15.68 -17.71 -2.72
N VAL A 34 -15.92 -16.70 -1.88
CA VAL A 34 -17.06 -16.69 -0.95
C VAL A 34 -18.38 -16.59 -1.71
N ASP A 35 -18.49 -15.63 -2.63
CA ASP A 35 -19.67 -15.42 -3.50
C ASP A 35 -19.96 -16.67 -4.36
N GLY A 36 -18.91 -17.35 -4.83
CA GLY A 36 -18.98 -18.57 -5.65
C GLY A 36 -19.52 -19.81 -4.93
N GLY A 37 -19.82 -19.72 -3.63
CA GLY A 37 -20.61 -20.71 -2.92
C GLY A 37 -19.84 -21.60 -1.94
N ALA A 38 -18.59 -21.27 -1.62
CA ALA A 38 -17.84 -21.98 -0.56
C ALA A 38 -18.41 -21.73 0.84
N LEU A 39 -18.97 -20.53 1.08
CA LEU A 39 -19.56 -20.11 2.36
C LEU A 39 -20.84 -19.33 2.08
N LYS A 40 -22.01 -19.98 2.23
CA LYS A 40 -23.32 -19.37 2.03
C LYS A 40 -23.96 -18.91 3.34
N GLY A 41 -24.85 -17.93 3.24
CA GLY A 41 -25.61 -17.38 4.37
C GLY A 41 -24.79 -16.44 5.24
N GLN A 42 -25.27 -16.19 6.46
CA GLN A 42 -24.75 -15.14 7.34
C GLN A 42 -23.23 -15.19 7.59
N ALA A 43 -22.63 -16.39 7.60
CA ALA A 43 -21.19 -16.54 7.75
C ALA A 43 -20.41 -16.03 6.53
N GLY A 44 -20.91 -16.29 5.32
CA GLY A 44 -20.34 -15.76 4.08
C GLY A 44 -20.49 -14.24 3.99
N ASP A 45 -21.67 -13.71 4.31
CA ASP A 45 -21.94 -12.27 4.31
C ASP A 45 -21.00 -11.53 5.27
N ARG A 46 -20.81 -12.08 6.47
CA ARG A 46 -19.89 -11.54 7.47
C ARG A 46 -18.44 -11.57 6.96
N LEU A 47 -18.01 -12.68 6.38
CA LEU A 47 -16.66 -12.78 5.83
C LEU A 47 -16.42 -11.77 4.69
N ILE A 48 -17.40 -11.57 3.80
CA ILE A 48 -17.32 -10.55 2.74
C ILE A 48 -17.21 -9.15 3.35
N ALA A 49 -18.00 -8.85 4.39
CA ALA A 49 -17.93 -7.56 5.08
C ALA A 49 -16.55 -7.34 5.71
N ASP A 50 -16.00 -8.35 6.39
CA ASP A 50 -14.69 -8.30 7.03
C ASP A 50 -13.57 -8.13 5.96
N LEU A 51 -13.65 -8.83 4.82
CA LEU A 51 -12.72 -8.68 3.71
C LEU A 51 -12.74 -7.27 3.09
N ARG A 52 -13.94 -6.69 2.93
CA ARG A 52 -14.08 -5.30 2.43
C ARG A 52 -13.56 -4.28 3.43
N ALA A 53 -13.79 -4.50 4.72
CA ALA A 53 -13.25 -3.64 5.78
C ALA A 53 -11.72 -3.71 5.82
N TRP A 54 -11.16 -4.90 5.65
CA TRP A 54 -9.71 -5.09 5.56
C TRP A 54 -9.11 -4.36 4.34
N ASP A 55 -9.69 -4.53 3.14
CA ASP A 55 -9.24 -3.85 1.92
C ASP A 55 -9.24 -2.32 2.07
N LYS A 56 -10.33 -1.77 2.63
CA LYS A 56 -10.41 -0.34 2.91
C LYS A 56 -9.32 0.10 3.91
N GLY A 57 -9.21 -0.57 5.05
CA GLY A 57 -8.24 -0.20 6.09
C GLY A 57 -6.79 -0.30 5.59
N PHE A 58 -6.49 -1.28 4.75
CA PHE A 58 -5.19 -1.45 4.13
C PHE A 58 -4.88 -0.33 3.12
N LYS A 59 -5.84 0.01 2.25
CA LYS A 59 -5.71 1.14 1.30
C LYS A 59 -5.49 2.46 2.03
N ASP A 60 -6.30 2.76 3.05
CA ASP A 60 -6.14 3.96 3.87
C ASP A 60 -4.75 4.03 4.52
N PHE A 61 -4.20 2.89 4.96
CA PHE A 61 -2.84 2.81 5.51
C PHE A 61 -1.77 3.13 4.47
N LEU A 62 -1.86 2.56 3.26
CA LEU A 62 -0.91 2.82 2.19
C LEU A 62 -0.98 4.27 1.69
N GLU A 63 -2.17 4.87 1.62
CA GLU A 63 -2.33 6.28 1.28
C GLU A 63 -1.62 7.19 2.28
N ARG A 64 -1.74 6.91 3.58
CA ARG A 64 -0.98 7.63 4.61
C ARG A 64 0.53 7.44 4.44
N ALA A 65 0.99 6.24 4.10
CA ALA A 65 2.41 5.98 3.85
C ALA A 65 2.93 6.76 2.63
N LEU A 66 2.15 6.83 1.54
CA LEU A 66 2.48 7.64 0.37
C LEU A 66 2.53 9.13 0.70
N SER A 67 1.58 9.63 1.49
CA SER A 67 1.58 11.02 1.95
C SER A 67 2.83 11.36 2.78
N VAL A 68 3.34 10.42 3.58
CA VAL A 68 4.63 10.59 4.26
C VAL A 68 5.76 10.75 3.24
N LEU A 69 5.80 9.93 2.19
CA LEU A 69 6.82 10.06 1.13
C LEU A 69 6.72 11.41 0.39
N ASP A 70 5.51 11.89 0.13
CA ASP A 70 5.28 13.22 -0.49
C ASP A 70 5.80 14.37 0.38
N SER A 71 5.86 14.17 1.70
CA SER A 71 6.36 15.18 2.64
C SER A 71 7.89 15.18 2.79
N LEU A 72 8.59 14.17 2.27
CA LEU A 72 10.04 14.08 2.34
C LEU A 72 10.69 15.11 1.42
N LYS A 73 11.66 15.85 1.96
CA LYS A 73 12.56 16.67 1.15
C LYS A 73 13.75 15.82 0.72
N PRO A 74 13.95 15.59 -0.59
CA PRO A 74 15.09 14.81 -1.06
C PRO A 74 16.39 15.53 -0.71
N ALA A 75 17.41 14.76 -0.32
CA ALA A 75 18.74 15.30 -0.12
C ALA A 75 19.32 15.77 -1.46
N ASP A 76 19.78 17.01 -1.52
CA ASP A 76 20.45 17.56 -2.71
C ASP A 76 21.80 16.86 -2.89
N PRO A 77 22.00 16.01 -3.93
CA PRO A 77 23.26 15.28 -4.12
C PRO A 77 24.44 16.24 -4.37
N SER A 78 24.16 17.48 -4.80
CA SER A 78 25.17 18.50 -5.12
C SER A 78 25.85 19.13 -3.90
N LYS A 79 25.35 18.93 -2.67
CA LYS A 79 25.97 19.51 -1.46
C LYS A 79 27.09 18.66 -0.83
N GLY A 80 27.34 17.45 -1.33
CA GLY A 80 28.40 16.56 -0.82
C GLY A 80 29.73 16.61 -1.60
N ALA A 81 29.76 17.23 -2.78
CA ALA A 81 30.90 17.14 -3.71
C ALA A 81 31.81 18.39 -3.73
N ALA A 82 31.60 19.37 -2.86
CA ALA A 82 32.39 20.61 -2.81
C ALA A 82 33.38 20.62 -1.62
N THR A 83 34.15 19.55 -1.42
CA THR A 83 35.41 19.62 -0.66
C THR A 83 36.30 18.42 -0.98
N ARG A 84 37.09 18.51 -2.07
CA ARG A 84 38.47 18.00 -2.09
C ARG A 84 39.26 18.53 -3.27
#